data_AF-A0A067G2F7-F1
#
_entry.id   AF-A0A067G2F7-F1
#
_cell.length_a   1.000
_cell.length_b   1.000
_cell.length_c   1.000
_cell.angle_alpha   90.00
_cell.angle_beta   90.00
_cell.angle_gamma   90.00
#
_symmetry.space_group_name_H-M   'P 1'
#
loop_
_entity.id
_entity.type
_entity.pdbx_description
1 polymer ?
#
loop_
_entity_poly.entity_id
_entity_poly.type
_entity_poly.pdbx_seq_one_letter_code
_entity_poly.pdbx_strand_id
1 'polypeptide(L)'
;PTVAAIEAGKDIALANKETMIAGGPFILPLAHKHNIKFLPADSEHSAVFQCIQGLPEGALWRIILTASDWPVEKMKEITVADALKHPIWTLGKKITIDSATLFNKGLEVIEAHYLFGAGYDNIEIVIHPQSILHSMIETQDSSVIGQLGWADMRIPLLYTMSWPERIYCSEVTWPPLDLAKLGSLTFMAPDTAKVPSVNLCYAAGRAGGTMTGVLSAANEKAVELFVNGKISYLDIFKVVELTCDKHRADLVSSPSLEDILHYDGWAREYTASLQLSSGRNPVPA
;
A
#
# COMPACT_ATOMS: atom_id res chain seq x y z
N PRO A 1 -0.18 8.22 18.19
CA PRO A 1 0.98 9.15 18.04
C PRO A 1 0.74 10.23 16.98
N THR A 2 0.25 9.85 15.79
CA THR A 2 0.00 10.79 14.67
C THR A 2 -0.94 11.93 15.04
N VAL A 3 -2.08 11.64 15.69
CA VAL A 3 -3.03 12.67 16.17
C VAL A 3 -2.33 13.69 17.08
N ALA A 4 -1.62 13.20 18.10
CA ALA A 4 -0.88 14.07 19.02
C ALA A 4 0.22 14.90 18.31
N ALA A 5 0.89 14.35 17.30
CA ALA A 5 1.87 15.07 16.51
C ALA A 5 1.24 16.21 15.68
N ILE A 6 0.06 15.96 15.09
CA ILE A 6 -0.72 16.98 14.38
C ILE A 6 -1.14 18.09 15.35
N GLU A 7 -1.71 17.72 16.51
CA GLU A 7 -2.12 18.68 17.55
C GLU A 7 -0.95 19.52 18.08
N ALA A 8 0.24 18.92 18.15
CA ALA A 8 1.49 19.57 18.56
C ALA A 8 2.15 20.41 17.45
N GLY A 9 1.52 20.54 16.28
CA GLY A 9 2.03 21.39 15.21
C GLY A 9 3.18 20.77 14.41
N LYS A 10 3.27 19.44 14.31
CA LYS A 10 4.40 18.75 13.65
C LYS A 10 3.98 18.14 12.32
N ASP A 11 4.75 18.46 11.27
CA ASP A 11 4.68 17.75 9.99
C ASP A 11 4.97 16.26 10.17
N ILE A 12 4.29 15.43 9.38
CA ILE A 12 4.31 13.98 9.50
C ILE A 12 5.07 13.38 8.33
N ALA A 13 6.24 12.81 8.61
CA ALA A 13 6.91 11.88 7.70
C ALA A 13 6.20 10.53 7.78
N LEU A 14 5.35 10.22 6.79
CA LEU A 14 4.49 9.06 6.79
C LEU A 14 5.19 7.87 6.13
N ALA A 15 5.71 6.95 6.95
CA ALA A 15 6.25 5.67 6.49
C ALA A 15 5.31 4.49 6.76
N ASN A 16 4.29 4.68 7.60
CA ASN A 16 3.32 3.65 7.96
C ASN A 16 2.01 3.91 7.22
N LYS A 17 1.79 3.19 6.11
CA LYS A 17 0.61 3.35 5.25
C LYS A 17 -0.71 3.10 5.98
N GLU A 18 -0.72 2.17 6.94
CA GLU A 18 -1.92 1.81 7.69
C GLU A 18 -2.51 2.99 8.48
N THR A 19 -1.66 3.93 8.91
CA THR A 19 -2.09 5.19 9.52
C THR A 19 -2.98 5.99 8.56
N MET A 20 -2.62 6.09 7.28
CA MET A 20 -3.42 6.81 6.28
C MET A 20 -4.64 6.00 5.84
N ILE A 21 -4.50 4.69 5.68
CA ILE A 21 -5.57 3.82 5.21
C ILE A 21 -6.72 3.74 6.23
N ALA A 22 -6.40 3.54 7.51
CA ALA A 22 -7.39 3.47 8.57
C ALA A 22 -7.79 4.86 9.09
N GLY A 23 -6.82 5.77 9.21
CA GLY A 23 -7.00 7.06 9.86
C GLY A 23 -7.39 8.20 8.92
N GLY A 24 -7.21 8.05 7.60
CA GLY A 24 -7.37 9.10 6.58
C GLY A 24 -8.60 9.99 6.77
N PRO A 25 -9.82 9.42 6.89
CA PRO A 25 -11.05 10.19 7.09
C PRO A 25 -11.04 11.13 8.30
N PHE A 26 -10.27 10.81 9.34
CA PHE A 26 -10.16 11.60 10.56
C PHE A 26 -8.90 12.49 10.58
N ILE A 27 -7.73 11.94 10.23
CA ILE A 27 -6.45 12.64 10.38
C ILE A 27 -6.23 13.71 9.30
N LEU A 28 -6.81 13.55 8.10
CA LEU A 28 -6.65 14.56 7.04
C LEU A 28 -7.40 15.86 7.36
N PRO A 29 -8.68 15.85 7.78
CA PRO A 29 -9.34 17.06 8.27
C PRO A 29 -8.61 17.70 9.46
N LEU A 30 -8.09 16.87 10.38
CA LEU A 30 -7.33 17.36 11.53
C LEU A 30 -6.02 18.04 11.10
N ALA A 31 -5.26 17.45 10.18
CA ALA A 31 -4.04 18.04 9.66
C ALA A 31 -4.32 19.35 8.91
N HIS A 32 -5.39 19.41 8.11
CA HIS A 32 -5.81 20.64 7.46
C HIS A 32 -6.14 21.74 8.49
N LYS A 33 -6.89 21.41 9.56
CA LYS A 33 -7.21 22.35 10.64
C LYS A 33 -5.96 22.90 11.35
N HIS A 34 -4.92 22.09 11.50
CA HIS A 34 -3.67 22.46 12.17
C HIS A 34 -2.57 22.95 11.20
N ASN A 35 -2.87 23.06 9.89
CA ASN A 35 -1.91 23.40 8.84
C ASN A 35 -0.67 22.49 8.82
N ILE A 36 -0.90 21.19 8.93
CA ILE A 36 0.14 20.15 8.99
C ILE A 36 0.24 19.42 7.67
N LYS A 37 1.47 19.15 7.24
CA LYS A 37 1.77 18.40 6.02
C LYS A 37 1.97 16.91 6.34
N PHE A 38 1.44 16.07 5.47
CA PHE A 38 1.85 14.67 5.36
C PHE A 38 2.87 14.56 4.22
N LEU A 39 4.09 14.16 4.55
CA LEU A 39 5.18 13.93 3.62
C LEU A 39 5.37 12.41 3.44
N PRO A 40 5.15 11.86 2.24
CA PRO A 40 5.18 10.42 2.01
C PRO A 40 6.61 9.87 1.98
N ALA A 41 6.87 8.89 2.83
CA ALA A 41 8.14 8.16 2.89
C ALA A 41 8.08 6.77 2.25
N ASP A 42 6.89 6.27 1.91
CA ASP A 42 6.76 5.09 1.06
C ASP A 42 7.30 5.39 -0.35
N SER A 43 7.96 4.42 -1.00
CA SER A 43 8.75 4.67 -2.23
C SER A 43 7.90 5.26 -3.35
N GLU A 44 6.75 4.65 -3.59
CA GLU A 44 5.81 4.97 -4.67
C GLU A 44 5.19 6.34 -4.45
N HIS A 45 4.72 6.64 -3.24
CA HIS A 45 4.12 7.93 -2.92
C HIS A 45 5.17 9.03 -2.83
N SER A 46 6.39 8.73 -2.38
CA SER A 46 7.52 9.66 -2.45
C SER A 46 7.89 9.97 -3.90
N ALA A 47 7.81 9.00 -4.81
CA ALA A 47 7.99 9.18 -6.24
C ALA A 47 6.89 10.07 -6.85
N VAL A 48 5.61 9.77 -6.56
CA VAL A 48 4.48 10.63 -6.96
C VAL A 48 4.67 12.05 -6.43
N PHE A 49 5.00 12.18 -5.14
CA PHE A 49 5.24 13.47 -4.50
C PHE A 49 6.36 14.25 -5.20
N GLN A 50 7.46 13.61 -5.58
CA GLN A 50 8.52 14.25 -6.36
C GLN A 50 8.06 14.69 -7.76
N CYS A 51 7.24 13.89 -8.44
CA CYS A 51 6.76 14.19 -9.78
C CYS A 51 5.74 15.34 -9.82
N ILE A 52 4.96 15.54 -8.76
CA ILE A 52 3.95 16.61 -8.72
C ILE A 52 4.51 17.99 -8.32
N GLN A 53 5.79 18.07 -7.90
CA GLN A 53 6.37 19.33 -7.48
C GLN A 53 6.40 20.34 -8.64
N GLY A 54 5.75 21.49 -8.44
CA GLY A 54 5.69 22.57 -9.44
C GLY A 54 4.60 22.40 -10.50
N LEU A 55 3.79 21.34 -10.44
CA LEU A 55 2.60 21.24 -11.30
C LEU A 55 1.55 22.29 -10.90
N PRO A 56 0.82 22.87 -11.87
CA PRO A 56 -0.32 23.72 -11.55
C PRO A 56 -1.46 22.90 -10.92
N GLU A 57 -2.31 23.55 -10.15
CA GLU A 57 -3.49 22.93 -9.56
C GLU A 57 -4.37 22.29 -10.65
N GLY A 58 -4.85 21.06 -10.41
CA GLY A 58 -5.66 20.30 -11.37
C GLY A 58 -4.88 19.64 -12.52
N ALA A 59 -3.55 19.82 -12.62
CA ALA A 59 -2.76 19.23 -13.68
C ALA A 59 -2.59 17.70 -13.56
N LEU A 60 -2.69 17.14 -12.35
CA LEU A 60 -2.63 15.69 -12.14
C LEU A 60 -3.90 15.04 -12.71
N TRP A 61 -3.73 14.15 -13.69
CA TRP A 61 -4.82 13.37 -14.28
C TRP A 61 -4.92 11.98 -13.66
N ARG A 62 -3.81 11.25 -13.63
CA ARG A 62 -3.74 9.86 -13.18
C ARG A 62 -2.44 9.57 -12.44
N ILE A 63 -2.49 8.70 -11.45
CA ILE A 63 -1.32 8.15 -10.76
C ILE A 63 -1.08 6.74 -11.29
N ILE A 64 0.19 6.38 -11.54
CA ILE A 64 0.59 5.05 -11.97
C ILE A 64 1.57 4.50 -10.94
N LEU A 65 1.08 3.59 -10.10
CA LEU A 65 1.84 2.92 -9.06
C LEU A 65 2.56 1.70 -9.64
N THR A 66 3.88 1.69 -9.58
CA THR A 66 4.67 0.53 -10.01
C THR A 66 4.71 -0.53 -8.92
N ALA A 67 4.62 -1.81 -9.26
CA ALA A 67 4.78 -2.92 -8.34
C ALA A 67 5.90 -3.86 -8.80
N SER A 68 6.68 -4.41 -7.87
CA SER A 68 7.63 -5.47 -8.20
C SER A 68 6.90 -6.75 -8.63
N ASP A 69 7.47 -7.48 -9.58
CA ASP A 69 6.93 -8.77 -10.00
C ASP A 69 7.22 -9.86 -8.94
N TRP A 70 6.24 -10.74 -8.77
CA TRP A 70 6.36 -11.94 -7.96
C TRP A 70 5.96 -13.13 -8.82
N PRO A 71 6.86 -14.10 -9.06
CA PRO A 71 6.51 -15.30 -9.79
C PRO A 71 5.55 -16.14 -8.95
N VAL A 72 4.25 -15.95 -9.17
CA VAL A 72 3.19 -16.65 -8.44
C VAL A 72 2.92 -18.02 -9.08
N GLU A 73 3.97 -18.83 -9.18
CA GLU A 73 3.86 -20.21 -9.65
C GLU A 73 3.65 -21.11 -8.43
N LYS A 74 2.38 -21.52 -8.21
CA LYS A 74 1.86 -22.45 -7.17
C LYS A 74 1.34 -21.86 -5.85
N MET A 75 0.42 -20.88 -5.90
CA MET A 75 -0.26 -20.32 -4.70
C MET A 75 -0.83 -21.34 -3.70
N LYS A 76 -1.28 -22.51 -4.19
CA LYS A 76 -1.92 -23.54 -3.35
C LYS A 76 -0.97 -24.24 -2.38
N GLU A 77 0.34 -24.21 -2.65
CA GLU A 77 1.36 -24.94 -1.89
C GLU A 77 2.39 -24.01 -1.24
N ILE A 78 2.20 -22.68 -1.30
CA ILE A 78 3.11 -21.70 -0.72
C ILE A 78 3.19 -21.92 0.80
N THR A 79 4.40 -22.22 1.29
CA THR A 79 4.68 -22.24 2.72
C THR A 79 5.00 -20.84 3.24
N VAL A 80 4.92 -20.64 4.56
CA VAL A 80 5.37 -19.39 5.20
C VAL A 80 6.83 -19.08 4.86
N ALA A 81 7.68 -20.11 4.79
CA ALA A 81 9.09 -19.94 4.46
C ALA A 81 9.31 -19.47 3.01
N ASP A 82 8.43 -19.85 2.08
CA ASP A 82 8.47 -19.40 0.69
C ASP A 82 7.97 -17.97 0.55
N ALA A 83 6.84 -17.66 1.20
CA ALA A 83 6.23 -16.33 1.14
C ALA A 83 7.09 -15.23 1.79
N LEU A 84 8.02 -15.58 2.70
CA LEU A 84 8.92 -14.63 3.36
C LEU A 84 10.21 -14.32 2.58
N LYS A 85 10.39 -14.86 1.37
CA LYS A 85 11.57 -14.60 0.52
C LYS A 85 11.25 -13.59 -0.58
N HIS A 86 11.53 -12.31 -0.36
CA HIS A 86 11.37 -11.29 -1.41
C HIS A 86 12.54 -11.34 -2.42
N PRO A 87 12.27 -11.23 -3.73
CA PRO A 87 13.33 -11.25 -4.75
C PRO A 87 14.26 -10.02 -4.77
N ILE A 88 13.90 -8.91 -4.12
CA ILE A 88 14.53 -7.59 -4.31
C ILE A 88 14.82 -6.92 -2.97
N TRP A 89 13.84 -6.92 -2.05
CA TRP A 89 13.89 -6.12 -0.84
C TRP A 89 14.11 -6.94 0.43
N THR A 90 14.86 -6.41 1.40
CA THR A 90 14.87 -6.97 2.77
C THR A 90 13.78 -6.29 3.59
N LEU A 91 12.67 -6.99 3.82
CA LEU A 91 11.48 -6.40 4.45
C LEU A 91 11.01 -7.17 5.69
N GLY A 92 10.16 -6.53 6.50
CA GLY A 92 9.47 -7.17 7.61
C GLY A 92 8.43 -8.19 7.15
N LYS A 93 8.10 -9.18 8.00
CA LYS A 93 7.23 -10.31 7.63
C LYS A 93 5.92 -9.86 6.96
N LYS A 94 5.21 -8.89 7.54
CA LYS A 94 3.91 -8.42 7.05
C LYS A 94 3.99 -7.89 5.62
N ILE A 95 4.87 -6.93 5.38
CA ILE A 95 5.03 -6.32 4.06
C ILE A 95 5.55 -7.33 3.02
N THR A 96 6.36 -8.33 3.42
CA THR A 96 6.77 -9.39 2.49
C THR A 96 5.57 -10.23 2.02
N ILE A 97 4.69 -10.64 2.94
CA ILE A 97 3.46 -11.39 2.59
C ILE A 97 2.50 -10.50 1.77
N ASP A 98 2.34 -9.24 2.16
CA ASP A 98 1.49 -8.29 1.43
C ASP A 98 1.99 -8.05 0.01
N SER A 99 3.31 -8.03 -0.20
CA SER A 99 3.91 -7.89 -1.52
C SER A 99 3.63 -9.12 -2.37
N ALA A 100 3.80 -10.33 -1.83
CA ALA A 100 3.46 -11.58 -2.51
C ALA A 100 1.97 -11.71 -2.85
N THR A 101 1.09 -11.19 -1.99
CA THR A 101 -0.37 -11.20 -2.18
C THR A 101 -0.89 -9.97 -2.94
N LEU A 102 -0.03 -9.02 -3.31
CA LEU A 102 -0.35 -7.65 -3.76
C LEU A 102 -1.33 -6.85 -2.87
N PHE A 103 -1.61 -7.29 -1.64
CA PHE A 103 -2.26 -6.41 -0.65
C PHE A 103 -1.43 -5.15 -0.43
N ASN A 104 -0.10 -5.23 -0.51
CA ASN A 104 0.77 -4.06 -0.39
C ASN A 104 0.36 -2.99 -1.40
N LYS A 105 0.27 -3.37 -2.69
CA LYS A 105 -0.07 -2.43 -3.75
C LYS A 105 -1.53 -1.96 -3.69
N GLY A 106 -2.46 -2.84 -3.30
CA GLY A 106 -3.86 -2.46 -3.11
C GLY A 106 -4.05 -1.46 -1.96
N LEU A 107 -3.31 -1.61 -0.86
CA LEU A 107 -3.30 -0.68 0.26
C LEU A 107 -2.69 0.68 -0.15
N GLU A 108 -1.62 0.67 -0.96
CA GLU A 108 -1.00 1.89 -1.48
C GLU A 108 -1.92 2.66 -2.44
N VAL A 109 -2.85 2.01 -3.14
CA VAL A 109 -3.91 2.68 -3.93
C VAL A 109 -4.79 3.54 -3.01
N ILE A 110 -5.21 2.99 -1.86
CA ILE A 110 -6.02 3.73 -0.88
C ILE A 110 -5.22 4.90 -0.31
N GLU A 111 -3.96 4.67 0.01
CA GLU A 111 -3.06 5.73 0.49
C GLU A 111 -2.85 6.83 -0.55
N ALA A 112 -2.66 6.48 -1.83
CA ALA A 112 -2.49 7.46 -2.92
C ALA A 112 -3.75 8.31 -3.12
N HIS A 113 -4.94 7.71 -3.02
CA HIS A 113 -6.20 8.46 -3.02
C HIS A 113 -6.23 9.51 -1.92
N TYR A 114 -5.90 9.12 -0.69
CA TYR A 114 -5.92 10.03 0.46
C TYR A 114 -4.82 11.10 0.43
N LEU A 115 -3.61 10.77 -0.03
CA LEU A 115 -2.49 11.71 -0.08
C LEU A 115 -2.60 12.74 -1.20
N PHE A 116 -3.12 12.33 -2.36
CA PHE A 116 -3.04 13.14 -3.59
C PHE A 116 -4.40 13.51 -4.18
N GLY A 117 -5.50 13.01 -3.62
CA GLY A 117 -6.85 13.32 -4.06
C GLY A 117 -7.26 12.68 -5.40
N ALA A 118 -6.45 11.77 -5.95
CA ALA A 118 -6.79 11.07 -7.18
C ALA A 118 -7.97 10.13 -6.97
N GLY A 119 -8.97 10.16 -7.85
CA GLY A 119 -10.07 9.19 -7.82
C GLY A 119 -9.57 7.77 -8.06
N TYR A 120 -10.23 6.76 -7.51
CA TYR A 120 -9.81 5.36 -7.64
C TYR A 120 -9.70 4.88 -9.09
N ASP A 121 -10.55 5.37 -10.00
CA ASP A 121 -10.45 5.03 -11.43
C ASP A 121 -9.24 5.69 -12.13
N ASN A 122 -8.60 6.65 -11.46
CA ASN A 122 -7.42 7.39 -11.91
C ASN A 122 -6.16 6.97 -11.16
N ILE A 123 -6.15 5.79 -10.54
CA ILE A 123 -4.95 5.17 -9.97
C ILE A 123 -4.79 3.84 -10.71
N GLU A 124 -3.66 3.66 -11.38
CA GLU A 124 -3.34 2.45 -12.13
C GLU A 124 -2.17 1.72 -11.47
N ILE A 125 -2.20 0.39 -11.49
CA ILE A 125 -1.07 -0.44 -11.06
C ILE A 125 -0.38 -1.01 -12.29
N VAL A 126 0.94 -0.88 -12.35
CA VAL A 126 1.77 -1.46 -13.42
C VAL A 126 2.87 -2.30 -12.79
N ILE A 127 3.07 -3.53 -13.27
CA ILE A 127 4.17 -4.38 -12.84
C ILE A 127 5.46 -3.90 -13.50
N HIS A 128 6.46 -3.55 -12.69
CA HIS A 128 7.79 -3.11 -13.09
C HIS A 128 8.85 -3.92 -12.33
N PRO A 129 9.30 -5.06 -12.88
CA PRO A 129 10.19 -5.99 -12.18
C PRO A 129 11.54 -5.37 -11.75
N GLN A 130 12.06 -4.41 -12.52
CA GLN A 130 13.38 -3.82 -12.25
C GLN A 130 13.41 -2.91 -11.02
N SER A 131 12.26 -2.45 -10.52
CA SER A 131 12.15 -1.55 -9.35
C SER A 131 13.06 -0.31 -9.45
N ILE A 132 13.24 0.23 -10.66
CA ILE A 132 14.03 1.45 -10.91
C ILE A 132 13.12 2.65 -11.07
N LEU A 133 12.00 2.49 -11.78
CA LEU A 133 10.94 3.48 -11.83
C LEU A 133 10.00 3.22 -10.65
N HIS A 134 9.95 4.14 -9.68
CA HIS A 134 9.25 3.92 -8.40
C HIS A 134 7.78 4.32 -8.43
N SER A 135 7.39 5.23 -9.32
CA SER A 135 6.01 5.52 -9.73
C SER A 135 6.02 6.61 -10.81
N MET A 136 4.86 6.85 -11.40
CA MET A 136 4.64 7.93 -12.35
C MET A 136 3.35 8.67 -12.06
N ILE A 137 3.25 9.86 -12.63
CA ILE A 137 2.00 10.60 -12.79
C ILE A 137 1.78 10.90 -14.26
N GLU A 138 0.53 10.90 -14.68
CA GLU A 138 0.09 11.43 -15.96
C GLU A 138 -0.62 12.76 -15.71
N THR A 139 -0.33 13.72 -16.57
CA THR A 139 -0.93 15.06 -16.52
C THR A 139 -2.07 15.21 -17.51
N GLN A 140 -2.85 16.29 -17.39
CA GLN A 140 -4.01 16.59 -18.26
C GLN A 140 -3.65 16.69 -19.77
N ASP A 141 -2.38 16.95 -20.10
CA ASP A 141 -1.90 17.00 -21.49
C ASP A 141 -1.32 15.67 -22.00
N SER A 142 -1.55 14.59 -21.25
CA SER A 142 -1.05 13.23 -21.49
C SER A 142 0.46 13.05 -21.33
N SER A 143 1.19 14.05 -20.82
CA SER A 143 2.59 13.86 -20.43
C SER A 143 2.68 12.98 -19.20
N VAL A 144 3.60 12.00 -19.23
CA VAL A 144 3.93 11.13 -18.09
C VAL A 144 5.27 11.56 -17.48
N ILE A 145 5.27 11.82 -16.18
CA ILE A 145 6.46 12.15 -15.40
C ILE A 145 6.70 11.02 -14.42
N GLY A 146 7.91 10.47 -14.42
CA GLY A 146 8.29 9.34 -13.57
C GLY A 146 9.54 9.63 -12.74
N GLN A 147 9.58 9.09 -11.51
CA GLN A 147 10.77 9.18 -10.65
C GLN A 147 11.56 7.88 -10.73
N LEU A 148 12.79 7.97 -11.22
CA LEU A 148 13.73 6.86 -11.29
C LEU A 148 14.77 6.97 -10.17
N GLY A 149 15.18 5.83 -9.62
CA GLY A 149 16.25 5.76 -8.64
C GLY A 149 16.58 4.32 -8.25
N TRP A 150 17.63 4.14 -7.43
CA TRP A 150 17.93 2.83 -6.87
C TRP A 150 16.80 2.34 -5.96
N ALA A 151 16.57 1.03 -5.95
CA ALA A 151 15.66 0.36 -5.02
C ALA A 151 16.24 0.39 -3.59
N ASP A 152 16.14 1.55 -2.93
CA ASP A 152 16.66 1.80 -1.59
C ASP A 152 15.78 2.79 -0.82
N MET A 153 15.12 2.32 0.25
CA MET A 153 14.20 3.12 1.08
C MET A 153 14.85 4.32 1.77
N ARG A 154 16.18 4.36 1.89
CA ARG A 154 16.89 5.54 2.40
C ARG A 154 16.70 6.76 1.49
N ILE A 155 16.46 6.56 0.20
CA ILE A 155 16.23 7.65 -0.78
C ILE A 155 14.90 8.38 -0.52
N PRO A 156 13.73 7.71 -0.49
CA PRO A 156 12.46 8.39 -0.19
C PRO A 156 12.44 8.96 1.24
N LEU A 157 13.06 8.29 2.23
CA LEU A 157 13.22 8.83 3.58
C LEU A 157 14.04 10.13 3.60
N LEU A 158 15.18 10.15 2.90
CA LEU A 158 16.02 11.33 2.78
C LEU A 158 15.23 12.49 2.16
N TYR A 159 14.53 12.25 1.05
CA TYR A 159 13.75 13.29 0.39
C TYR A 159 12.64 13.82 1.30
N THR A 160 11.92 12.94 1.98
CA THR A 160 10.87 13.30 2.96
C THR A 160 11.42 14.24 4.05
N MET A 161 12.63 13.98 4.56
CA MET A 161 13.24 14.80 5.61
C MET A 161 13.90 16.09 5.10
N SER A 162 14.33 16.12 3.84
CA SER A 162 15.06 17.26 3.26
C SER A 162 14.20 18.19 2.43
N TRP A 163 13.00 17.75 2.01
CA TRP A 163 12.08 18.54 1.20
C TRP A 163 11.82 19.92 1.83
N PRO A 164 11.86 21.01 1.02
CA PRO A 164 11.94 21.04 -0.44
C PRO A 164 13.36 20.92 -1.03
N GLU A 165 14.38 20.81 -0.19
CA GLU A 165 15.78 20.73 -0.63
C GLU A 165 16.17 19.32 -1.09
N ARG A 166 17.28 19.25 -1.82
CA ARG A 166 17.97 17.98 -2.13
C ARG A 166 19.37 18.01 -1.57
N ILE A 167 19.75 16.94 -0.87
CA ILE A 167 21.05 16.83 -0.21
C ILE A 167 21.99 15.98 -1.07
N TYR A 168 23.21 16.48 -1.30
CA TYR A 168 24.26 15.69 -1.94
C TYR A 168 24.59 14.44 -1.11
N CYS A 169 24.66 13.29 -1.79
CA CYS A 169 24.99 12.01 -1.18
C CYS A 169 26.16 11.38 -1.91
N SER A 170 27.02 10.69 -1.17
CA SER A 170 28.25 10.10 -1.72
C SER A 170 27.96 9.06 -2.80
N GLU A 171 28.70 9.11 -3.90
CA GLU A 171 28.66 8.12 -4.98
C GLU A 171 29.05 6.70 -4.51
N VAL A 172 29.74 6.58 -3.38
CA VAL A 172 30.01 5.29 -2.73
C VAL A 172 28.73 4.67 -2.16
N THR A 173 27.81 5.50 -1.67
CA THR A 173 26.52 5.03 -1.11
C THR A 173 25.50 4.80 -2.22
N TRP A 174 25.35 5.79 -3.12
CA TRP A 174 24.48 5.70 -4.29
C TRP A 174 25.26 6.15 -5.53
N PRO A 175 25.79 5.21 -6.33
CA PRO A 175 26.43 5.57 -7.57
C PRO A 175 25.42 6.22 -8.53
N PRO A 176 25.85 7.08 -9.47
CA PRO A 176 24.94 7.62 -10.48
C PRO A 176 24.23 6.50 -11.26
N LEU A 177 22.92 6.64 -11.47
CA LEU A 177 22.14 5.65 -12.21
C LEU A 177 22.52 5.70 -13.70
N ASP A 178 23.13 4.62 -14.20
CA ASP A 178 23.56 4.50 -15.59
C ASP A 178 22.51 3.71 -16.39
N LEU A 179 21.62 4.44 -17.07
CA LEU A 179 20.52 3.85 -17.86
C LEU A 179 21.03 3.00 -19.03
N ALA A 180 22.17 3.37 -19.62
CA ALA A 180 22.74 2.61 -20.74
C ALA A 180 23.25 1.23 -20.28
N LYS A 181 23.83 1.15 -19.07
CA LYS A 181 24.23 -0.12 -18.45
C LYS A 181 23.05 -0.93 -17.91
N LEU A 182 22.02 -0.26 -17.41
CA LEU A 182 20.81 -0.92 -16.91
C LEU A 182 20.10 -1.70 -18.02
N GLY A 183 20.09 -1.16 -19.24
CA GLY A 183 19.49 -1.80 -20.41
C GLY A 183 17.99 -1.56 -20.49
N SER A 184 17.18 -2.55 -20.12
CA SER A 184 15.73 -2.51 -20.32
C SER A 184 14.95 -2.19 -19.04
N LEU A 185 13.91 -1.38 -19.20
CA LEU A 185 12.82 -1.22 -18.24
C LEU A 185 11.58 -1.84 -18.85
N THR A 186 10.95 -2.78 -18.16
CA THR A 186 9.76 -3.48 -18.67
C THR A 186 8.54 -3.16 -17.83
N PHE A 187 7.37 -3.14 -18.48
CA PHE A 187 6.09 -2.83 -17.88
C PHE A 187 5.07 -3.88 -18.31
N MET A 188 4.26 -4.37 -17.36
CA MET A 188 3.22 -5.36 -17.61
C MET A 188 1.96 -5.01 -16.81
N ALA A 189 0.79 -5.36 -17.34
CA ALA A 189 -0.43 -5.27 -16.57
C ALA A 189 -0.44 -6.32 -15.44
N PRO A 190 -0.97 -6.00 -14.25
CA PRO A 190 -1.14 -6.99 -13.19
C PRO A 190 -2.18 -8.04 -13.62
N ASP A 191 -1.93 -9.31 -13.29
CA ASP A 191 -2.89 -10.39 -13.51
C ASP A 191 -3.97 -10.36 -12.41
N THR A 192 -4.99 -9.55 -12.61
CA THR A 192 -6.07 -9.32 -11.61
C THR A 192 -6.91 -10.57 -11.34
N ALA A 193 -6.91 -11.56 -12.24
CA ALA A 193 -7.58 -12.84 -12.00
C ALA A 193 -6.82 -13.69 -10.97
N LYS A 194 -5.49 -13.56 -10.92
CA LYS A 194 -4.66 -14.25 -9.93
C LYS A 194 -4.59 -13.53 -8.58
N VAL A 195 -4.90 -12.24 -8.54
CA VAL A 195 -4.63 -11.42 -7.34
C VAL A 195 -5.87 -10.61 -6.92
N PRO A 196 -6.83 -11.26 -6.22
CA PRO A 196 -8.11 -10.64 -5.87
C PRO A 196 -7.99 -9.51 -4.84
N SER A 197 -6.89 -9.45 -4.09
CA SER A 197 -6.61 -8.41 -3.08
C SER A 197 -6.69 -7.01 -3.66
N VAL A 198 -6.20 -6.81 -4.89
CA VAL A 198 -6.24 -5.50 -5.57
C VAL A 198 -7.68 -5.04 -5.74
N ASN A 199 -8.54 -5.88 -6.31
CA ASN A 199 -9.96 -5.58 -6.51
C ASN A 199 -10.66 -5.31 -5.18
N LEU A 200 -10.32 -6.09 -4.13
CA LEU A 200 -10.87 -5.89 -2.79
C LEU A 200 -10.46 -4.54 -2.20
N CYS A 201 -9.22 -4.10 -2.40
CA CYS A 201 -8.75 -2.78 -1.95
C CYS A 201 -9.44 -1.64 -2.71
N TYR A 202 -9.61 -1.76 -4.04
CA TYR A 202 -10.40 -0.78 -4.81
C TYR A 202 -11.85 -0.70 -4.31
N ALA A 203 -12.49 -1.83 -4.04
CA ALA A 203 -13.86 -1.88 -3.54
C ALA A 203 -13.97 -1.24 -2.14
N ALA A 204 -13.04 -1.56 -1.24
CA ALA A 204 -12.98 -0.99 0.10
C ALA A 204 -12.71 0.52 0.07
N GLY A 205 -11.79 0.96 -0.78
CA GLY A 205 -11.50 2.37 -1.00
C GLY A 205 -12.72 3.15 -1.46
N ARG A 206 -13.45 2.63 -2.47
CA ARG A 206 -14.69 3.23 -2.97
C ARG A 206 -15.81 3.28 -1.92
N ALA A 207 -15.88 2.28 -1.04
CA ALA A 207 -16.83 2.30 0.07
C ALA A 207 -16.47 3.38 1.12
N GLY A 208 -15.17 3.64 1.31
CA GLY A 208 -14.65 4.68 2.20
C GLY A 208 -15.00 4.45 3.67
N GLY A 209 -14.95 5.52 4.47
CA GLY A 209 -15.31 5.48 5.88
C GLY A 209 -14.51 4.44 6.67
N THR A 210 -15.16 3.66 7.51
CA THR A 210 -14.51 2.60 8.31
C THR A 210 -14.09 1.38 7.49
N MET A 211 -14.53 1.24 6.23
CA MET A 211 -14.21 0.06 5.41
C MET A 211 -12.72 -0.08 5.15
N THR A 212 -12.01 1.02 4.91
CA THR A 212 -10.56 0.99 4.64
C THR A 212 -9.76 0.56 5.87
N GLY A 213 -10.18 1.01 7.06
CA GLY A 213 -9.60 0.57 8.34
C GLY A 213 -9.88 -0.90 8.63
N VAL A 214 -11.11 -1.35 8.41
CA VAL A 214 -11.51 -2.76 8.56
C VAL A 214 -10.71 -3.67 7.62
N LEU A 215 -10.57 -3.30 6.35
CA LEU A 215 -9.74 -4.03 5.38
C LEU A 215 -8.29 -4.17 5.89
N SER A 216 -7.68 -3.05 6.32
CA SER A 216 -6.31 -3.03 6.82
C SER A 216 -6.13 -3.93 8.04
N ALA A 217 -7.03 -3.81 9.02
CA ALA A 217 -7.00 -4.59 10.26
C ALA A 217 -7.23 -6.09 10.01
N ALA A 218 -8.17 -6.42 9.12
CA ALA A 218 -8.43 -7.80 8.70
C ALA A 218 -7.21 -8.39 7.98
N ASN A 219 -6.56 -7.65 7.08
CA ASN A 219 -5.36 -8.10 6.39
C ASN A 219 -4.21 -8.35 7.38
N GLU A 220 -3.93 -7.42 8.29
CA GLU A 220 -2.91 -7.62 9.33
C GLU A 220 -3.16 -8.90 10.14
N LYS A 221 -4.42 -9.12 10.56
CA LYS A 221 -4.77 -10.33 11.32
C LYS A 221 -4.68 -11.59 10.47
N ALA A 222 -5.08 -11.54 9.21
CA ALA A 222 -4.96 -12.66 8.27
C ALA A 222 -3.51 -13.07 8.06
N VAL A 223 -2.61 -12.10 7.85
CA VAL A 223 -1.17 -12.35 7.71
C VAL A 223 -0.59 -12.93 9.00
N GLU A 224 -0.98 -12.43 10.17
CA GLU A 224 -0.58 -13.00 11.47
C GLU A 224 -1.01 -14.48 11.59
N LEU A 225 -2.26 -14.80 11.24
CA LEU A 225 -2.78 -16.17 11.25
C LEU A 225 -2.03 -17.08 10.26
N PHE A 226 -1.71 -16.58 9.05
CA PHE A 226 -0.94 -17.33 8.06
C PHE A 226 0.49 -17.61 8.55
N VAL A 227 1.19 -16.59 9.05
CA VAL A 227 2.55 -16.73 9.61
C VAL A 227 2.58 -17.71 10.77
N ASN A 228 1.51 -17.77 11.57
CA ASN A 228 1.35 -18.72 12.67
C ASN A 228 0.82 -20.10 12.25
N GLY A 229 0.68 -20.38 10.95
CA GLY A 229 0.23 -21.66 10.40
C GLY A 229 -1.22 -22.00 10.71
N LYS A 230 -2.06 -21.01 11.02
CA LYS A 230 -3.49 -21.19 11.35
C LYS A 230 -4.39 -21.21 10.12
N ILE A 231 -4.00 -20.51 9.06
CA ILE A 231 -4.70 -20.47 7.78
C ILE A 231 -3.71 -20.69 6.62
N SER A 232 -4.20 -21.08 5.45
CA SER A 232 -3.39 -21.19 4.24
C SER A 232 -3.16 -19.83 3.56
N TYR A 233 -2.29 -19.79 2.55
CA TYR A 233 -2.01 -18.56 1.79
C TYR A 233 -3.27 -18.00 1.11
N LEU A 234 -4.08 -18.87 0.50
CA LEU A 234 -5.32 -18.47 -0.18
C LEU A 234 -6.42 -18.02 0.78
N ASP A 235 -6.36 -18.49 2.03
CA ASP A 235 -7.32 -18.12 3.05
C ASP A 235 -7.18 -16.64 3.45
N ILE A 236 -6.01 -16.02 3.26
CA ILE A 236 -5.78 -14.58 3.52
C ILE A 236 -6.82 -13.75 2.77
N PHE A 237 -6.97 -13.96 1.46
CA PHE A 237 -7.93 -13.21 0.65
C PHE A 237 -9.37 -13.42 1.16
N LYS A 238 -9.71 -14.68 1.45
CA LYS A 238 -11.06 -15.08 1.86
C LYS A 238 -11.46 -14.48 3.21
N VAL A 239 -10.59 -14.53 4.23
CA VAL A 239 -10.93 -13.97 5.55
C VAL A 239 -11.07 -12.45 5.50
N VAL A 240 -10.25 -11.77 4.69
CA VAL A 240 -10.33 -10.32 4.53
C VAL A 240 -11.63 -9.93 3.82
N GLU A 241 -11.99 -10.63 2.75
CA GLU A 241 -13.26 -10.44 2.03
C GLU A 241 -14.47 -10.65 2.95
N LEU A 242 -14.54 -11.78 3.67
CA LEU A 242 -15.63 -12.08 4.59
C LEU A 242 -15.76 -11.04 5.72
N THR A 243 -14.64 -10.49 6.18
CA THR A 243 -14.62 -9.44 7.22
C THR A 243 -15.17 -8.13 6.68
N CYS A 244 -14.72 -7.71 5.49
CA CYS A 244 -15.23 -6.52 4.82
C CYS A 244 -16.73 -6.65 4.50
N ASP A 245 -17.16 -7.80 4.00
CA ASP A 245 -18.57 -8.04 3.66
C ASP A 245 -19.47 -8.02 4.89
N LYS A 246 -19.01 -8.60 6.01
CA LYS A 246 -19.74 -8.53 7.28
C LYS A 246 -19.89 -7.08 7.75
N HIS A 247 -18.84 -6.28 7.61
CA HIS A 247 -18.80 -4.88 8.03
C HIS A 247 -19.74 -3.97 7.25
N ARG A 248 -20.15 -4.34 6.02
CA ARG A 248 -21.04 -3.51 5.19
C ARG A 248 -22.32 -3.08 5.90
N ALA A 249 -22.83 -3.89 6.82
CA ALA A 249 -24.04 -3.59 7.59
C ALA A 249 -23.84 -2.44 8.60
N ASP A 250 -22.61 -2.24 9.07
CA ASP A 250 -22.25 -1.32 10.16
C ASP A 250 -21.28 -0.22 9.65
N LEU A 251 -21.23 0.00 8.33
CA LEU A 251 -20.34 0.97 7.71
C LEU A 251 -20.62 2.40 8.21
N VAL A 252 -19.59 3.05 8.73
CA VAL A 252 -19.62 4.46 9.14
C VAL A 252 -18.86 5.29 8.11
N SER A 253 -19.57 6.13 7.35
CA SER A 253 -18.98 6.91 6.25
C SER A 253 -18.05 8.05 6.71
N SER A 254 -18.29 8.60 7.89
CA SER A 254 -17.48 9.70 8.47
C SER A 254 -17.12 9.38 9.91
N PRO A 255 -16.13 8.49 10.13
CA PRO A 255 -15.85 7.97 11.46
C PRO A 255 -15.12 8.96 12.36
N SER A 256 -15.39 8.87 13.66
CA SER A 256 -14.53 9.44 14.69
C SER A 256 -13.27 8.59 14.91
N LEU A 257 -12.33 9.07 15.73
CA LEU A 257 -11.18 8.27 16.14
C LEU A 257 -11.62 7.03 16.93
N GLU A 258 -12.65 7.15 17.77
CA GLU A 258 -13.22 6.04 18.53
C GLU A 258 -13.83 5.00 17.60
N ASP A 259 -14.55 5.41 16.55
CA ASP A 259 -15.08 4.48 15.55
C ASP A 259 -13.96 3.71 14.85
N ILE A 260 -12.88 4.40 14.46
CA ILE A 260 -11.71 3.78 13.80
C ILE A 260 -11.08 2.73 14.71
N LEU A 261 -10.86 3.06 15.99
CA LEU A 261 -10.28 2.14 16.98
C LEU A 261 -11.23 0.97 17.28
N HIS A 262 -12.52 1.23 17.38
CA HIS A 262 -13.54 0.22 17.61
C HIS A 262 -13.57 -0.81 16.47
N TYR A 263 -13.66 -0.33 15.23
CA TYR A 263 -13.75 -1.22 14.06
C TYR A 263 -12.42 -1.89 13.70
N ASP A 264 -11.27 -1.31 14.04
CA ASP A 264 -9.98 -2.04 13.99
C ASP A 264 -10.01 -3.26 14.93
N GLY A 265 -10.39 -3.07 16.20
CA GLY A 265 -10.50 -4.15 17.18
C GLY A 265 -11.51 -5.21 16.75
N TRP A 266 -12.71 -4.78 16.37
CA TRP A 266 -13.77 -5.66 15.86
C TRP A 266 -13.30 -6.47 14.64
N ALA A 267 -12.63 -5.86 13.67
CA ALA A 267 -12.18 -6.54 12.46
C ALA A 267 -11.16 -7.63 12.79
N ARG A 268 -10.23 -7.36 13.72
CA ARG A 268 -9.25 -8.37 14.18
C ARG A 268 -9.93 -9.53 14.90
N GLU A 269 -10.89 -9.25 15.78
CA GLU A 269 -11.64 -10.27 16.50
C GLU A 269 -12.49 -11.13 15.55
N TYR A 270 -13.23 -10.48 14.65
CA TYR A 270 -14.06 -11.18 13.67
C TYR A 270 -13.20 -12.05 12.75
N THR A 271 -12.11 -11.50 12.19
CA THR A 271 -11.15 -12.24 11.35
C THR A 271 -10.61 -13.47 12.07
N ALA A 272 -10.26 -13.34 13.35
CA ALA A 272 -9.75 -14.46 14.16
C ALA A 272 -10.81 -15.52 14.48
N SER A 273 -12.10 -15.13 14.53
CA SER A 273 -13.21 -16.04 14.80
C SER A 273 -13.62 -16.90 13.59
N LEU A 274 -13.23 -16.50 12.38
CA LEU A 274 -13.59 -17.20 11.14
C LEU A 274 -12.96 -18.59 11.12
N GLN A 275 -13.79 -19.62 11.30
CA GLN A 275 -13.39 -21.00 11.06
C GLN A 275 -13.52 -21.32 9.58
N LEU A 276 -12.41 -21.31 8.86
CA LEU A 276 -12.37 -21.83 7.51
C LEU A 276 -12.33 -23.35 7.59
N SER A 277 -13.33 -24.00 7.01
CA SER A 277 -13.37 -25.46 6.88
C SER A 277 -12.07 -25.91 6.23
N SER A 278 -11.24 -26.63 6.98
CA SER A 278 -10.01 -27.20 6.45
C SER A 278 -10.37 -28.16 5.33
N GLY A 279 -10.10 -27.76 4.09
CA GLY A 279 -10.18 -28.62 2.92
C GLY A 279 -9.09 -29.68 2.95
N ARG A 280 -9.09 -30.54 3.97
CA ARG A 280 -8.48 -31.86 3.95
C ARG A 280 -9.61 -32.87 3.91
N ASN A 281 -10.26 -33.01 2.76
CA ASN A 281 -10.89 -34.30 2.47
C ASN A 281 -9.73 -35.26 2.18
N PRO A 282 -9.49 -36.29 3.01
CA PRO A 282 -8.63 -37.37 2.59
C PRO A 282 -9.29 -38.01 1.37
N VAL A 283 -8.58 -38.04 0.25
CA VAL A 283 -8.97 -38.86 -0.90
C VAL A 283 -9.15 -40.29 -0.37
N PRO A 284 -10.33 -40.92 -0.54
CA PRO A 284 -10.51 -42.31 -0.15
C PRO A 284 -9.53 -43.19 -0.93
N ALA A 285 -8.93 -44.14 -0.20
CA ALA A 285 -7.92 -45.08 -0.68
C ALA A 285 -8.35 -45.88 -1.92
#